data_AF-A0A957XCV6-F1
#
_entry.id   AF-A0A957XCV6-F1
#
_cell.length_a   1.000
_cell.length_b   1.000
_cell.length_c   1.000
_cell.angle_alpha   90.00
_cell.angle_beta   90.00
_cell.angle_gamma   90.00
#
_symmetry.space_group_name_H-M   'P 1'
#
loop_
_entity.id
_entity.type
_entity.pdbx_description
1 polymer ?
#
loop_
_entity_poly.entity_id
_entity_poly.type
_entity_poly.pdbx_seq_one_letter_code
_entity_poly.pdbx_strand_id
1 'polypeptide(L)'
;AWALGRMGNDDAIPTLVEALDSPYHSIRAHAARALGKLRAGEITPMLHARLQAEEDKGLQMAYASALGNLMARFAVVDLLQLLYSTANAKARLEVALALARLVGNEHHFIQLLRAARNDLGTGIAQALTSVKRKFDRVAKRAGEDLPALDGCITAFARNQVAEGIAMLVDLLPTVPAEHFDETSCQILAECTLRLSEFGTDHSEEAHVEYLLLTLHVLDVGWHT
;
A
#
# COMPACT_ATOMS: atom_id res chain seq x y z
N ALA A 1 4.15 -13.38 -24.53
CA ALA A 1 3.56 -12.71 -23.35
C ALA A 1 3.92 -11.22 -23.24
N TRP A 2 5.20 -10.81 -23.14
CA TRP A 2 5.59 -9.40 -22.93
C TRP A 2 5.11 -8.43 -24.03
N ALA A 3 5.20 -8.84 -25.31
CA ALA A 3 4.72 -8.04 -26.43
C ALA A 3 3.18 -7.86 -26.45
N LEU A 4 2.42 -8.89 -26.06
CA LEU A 4 0.95 -8.87 -26.11
C LEU A 4 0.33 -7.96 -25.04
N GLY A 5 0.81 -8.04 -23.79
CA GLY A 5 0.34 -7.16 -22.72
C GLY A 5 0.68 -5.68 -22.95
N ARG A 6 1.65 -5.38 -23.82
CA ARG A 6 2.00 -4.02 -24.24
C ARG A 6 1.17 -3.48 -25.39
N MET A 7 0.54 -4.37 -26.18
CA MET A 7 -0.28 -3.96 -27.32
C MET A 7 -1.68 -3.49 -26.90
N GLY A 8 -2.07 -3.68 -25.63
CA GLY A 8 -3.34 -3.17 -25.10
C GLY A 8 -4.56 -3.80 -25.77
N ASN A 9 -4.39 -4.97 -26.39
CA ASN A 9 -5.49 -5.67 -27.03
C ASN A 9 -6.05 -6.70 -26.05
N ASP A 10 -7.31 -6.52 -25.65
CA ASP A 10 -8.05 -7.42 -24.77
C ASP A 10 -8.16 -8.84 -25.37
N ASP A 11 -8.01 -8.99 -26.69
CA ASP A 11 -7.91 -10.29 -27.38
C ASP A 11 -6.75 -11.16 -26.86
N ALA A 12 -5.75 -10.56 -26.20
CA ALA A 12 -4.64 -11.29 -25.60
C ALA A 12 -4.99 -11.95 -24.25
N ILE A 13 -6.11 -11.58 -23.61
CA ILE A 13 -6.47 -12.04 -22.26
C ILE A 13 -6.56 -13.58 -22.20
N PRO A 14 -7.26 -14.30 -23.11
CA PRO A 14 -7.33 -15.76 -23.05
C PRO A 14 -5.95 -16.43 -23.13
N THR A 15 -5.10 -16.00 -24.06
CA THR A 15 -3.74 -16.53 -24.20
C THR A 15 -2.86 -16.21 -22.98
N LEU A 16 -3.04 -15.05 -22.37
CA LEU A 16 -2.32 -14.68 -21.14
C LEU A 16 -2.81 -15.50 -19.94
N VAL A 17 -4.10 -15.83 -19.87
CA VAL A 17 -4.64 -16.75 -18.86
C VAL A 17 -4.02 -18.13 -19.00
N GLU A 18 -3.98 -18.69 -20.22
CA GLU A 18 -3.30 -19.97 -20.48
C GLU A 18 -1.82 -19.92 -20.11
N ALA A 19 -1.14 -18.80 -20.36
CA ALA A 19 0.26 -18.62 -20.03
C ALA A 19 0.55 -18.61 -18.51
N LEU A 20 -0.46 -18.45 -17.66
CA LEU A 20 -0.32 -18.62 -16.22
C LEU A 20 0.01 -20.08 -15.84
N ASP A 21 -0.29 -21.06 -16.69
CA ASP A 21 0.01 -22.48 -16.48
C ASP A 21 1.33 -22.93 -17.12
N SER A 22 2.14 -21.98 -17.58
CA SER A 22 3.45 -22.28 -18.16
C SER A 22 4.38 -22.97 -17.15
N PRO A 23 5.19 -23.97 -17.58
CA PRO A 23 6.22 -24.55 -16.72
C PRO A 23 7.32 -23.55 -16.33
N TYR A 24 7.44 -22.42 -17.03
CA TYR A 24 8.46 -21.41 -16.78
C TYR A 24 7.93 -20.29 -15.89
N HIS A 25 8.52 -20.09 -14.70
CA HIS A 25 8.11 -19.08 -13.71
C HIS A 25 8.11 -17.67 -14.31
N SER A 26 9.09 -17.39 -15.17
CA SER A 26 9.18 -16.11 -15.88
C SER A 26 7.95 -15.87 -16.76
N ILE A 27 7.45 -16.86 -17.50
CA ILE A 27 6.27 -16.72 -18.35
C ILE A 27 5.03 -16.47 -17.50
N ARG A 28 4.85 -17.24 -16.41
CA ARG A 28 3.75 -17.04 -15.44
C ARG A 28 3.74 -15.62 -14.87
N ALA A 29 4.90 -15.13 -14.44
CA ALA A 29 5.05 -13.78 -13.88
C ALA A 29 4.73 -12.67 -14.90
N HIS A 30 5.17 -12.83 -16.15
CA HIS A 30 4.87 -11.88 -17.22
C HIS A 30 3.39 -11.89 -17.59
N ALA A 31 2.77 -13.06 -17.62
CA ALA A 31 1.34 -13.22 -17.87
C ALA A 31 0.51 -12.51 -16.79
N ALA A 32 0.77 -12.76 -15.51
CA ALA A 32 0.08 -12.11 -14.40
C ALA A 32 0.18 -10.57 -14.48
N ARG A 33 1.40 -10.03 -14.65
CA ARG A 33 1.61 -8.58 -14.76
C ARG A 33 0.90 -7.98 -15.98
N ALA A 34 0.90 -8.69 -17.12
CA ALA A 34 0.21 -8.25 -18.32
C ALA A 34 -1.30 -8.19 -18.10
N LEU A 35 -1.90 -9.22 -17.49
CA LEU A 35 -3.32 -9.27 -17.19
C LEU A 35 -3.74 -8.13 -16.25
N GLY A 36 -2.92 -7.81 -15.24
CA GLY A 36 -3.14 -6.66 -14.38
C GLY A 36 -3.13 -5.33 -15.15
N LYS A 37 -2.19 -5.16 -16.09
CA LYS A 37 -2.11 -3.95 -16.94
C LYS A 37 -3.27 -3.81 -17.92
N LEU A 38 -3.75 -4.92 -18.45
CA LEU A 38 -4.94 -4.98 -19.30
C LEU A 38 -6.25 -4.83 -18.51
N ARG A 39 -6.18 -4.71 -17.18
CA ARG A 39 -7.34 -4.59 -16.29
C ARG A 39 -8.35 -5.73 -16.47
N ALA A 40 -7.86 -6.96 -16.70
CA ALA A 40 -8.68 -8.17 -16.80
C ALA A 40 -9.32 -8.51 -15.42
N GLY A 41 -10.42 -7.83 -15.07
CA GLY A 41 -11.04 -7.94 -13.74
C GLY A 41 -11.57 -9.33 -13.40
N GLU A 42 -12.07 -10.07 -14.40
CA GLU A 42 -12.72 -11.38 -14.21
C GLU A 42 -11.78 -12.46 -13.64
N ILE A 43 -10.48 -12.30 -13.81
CA ILE A 43 -9.48 -13.29 -13.34
C ILE A 43 -8.98 -13.01 -11.93
N THR A 44 -9.48 -11.95 -11.26
CA THR A 44 -9.01 -11.57 -9.93
C THR A 44 -9.09 -12.71 -8.90
N PRO A 45 -10.15 -13.55 -8.84
CA PRO A 45 -10.18 -14.67 -7.89
C PRO A 45 -9.12 -15.73 -8.20
N MET A 46 -8.86 -15.99 -9.48
CA MET A 46 -7.83 -16.95 -9.90
C MET A 46 -6.41 -16.46 -9.54
N LEU A 47 -6.12 -15.17 -9.75
CA LEU A 47 -4.82 -14.59 -9.36
C LEU A 47 -4.62 -14.60 -7.84
N HIS A 48 -5.68 -14.39 -7.08
CA HIS A 48 -5.64 -14.46 -5.62
C HIS A 48 -5.39 -15.88 -5.12
N ALA A 49 -6.11 -16.88 -5.63
CA ALA A 49 -5.86 -18.28 -5.31
C ALA A 49 -4.42 -18.71 -5.67
N ARG A 50 -3.89 -18.22 -6.81
CA ARG A 50 -2.50 -18.46 -7.19
C ARG A 50 -1.50 -17.77 -6.26
N LEU A 51 -1.78 -16.55 -5.79
CA LEU A 51 -0.95 -15.88 -4.78
C LEU A 51 -0.85 -16.72 -3.51
N GLN A 52 -1.99 -17.26 -3.04
CA GLN A 52 -2.05 -18.05 -1.81
C GLN A 52 -1.31 -19.38 -1.90
N ALA A 53 -1.31 -20.02 -3.06
CA ALA A 53 -0.65 -21.31 -3.28
C ALA A 53 0.82 -21.20 -3.72
N GLU A 54 1.32 -20.00 -4.07
CA GLU A 54 2.65 -19.82 -4.64
C GLU A 54 3.72 -19.63 -3.56
N GLU A 55 4.85 -20.30 -3.73
CA GLU A 55 6.00 -20.22 -2.82
C GLU A 55 7.12 -19.32 -3.39
N ASP A 56 7.22 -19.21 -4.72
CA ASP A 56 8.22 -18.38 -5.38
C ASP A 56 7.92 -16.89 -5.16
N LYS A 57 8.80 -16.20 -4.42
CA LYS A 57 8.65 -14.78 -4.07
C LYS A 57 8.55 -13.85 -5.29
N GLY A 58 9.24 -14.17 -6.38
CA GLY A 58 9.18 -13.38 -7.61
C GLY A 58 7.81 -13.47 -8.28
N LEU A 59 7.18 -14.64 -8.20
CA LEU A 59 5.87 -14.90 -8.75
C LEU A 59 4.74 -14.40 -7.82
N GLN A 60 4.88 -14.53 -6.49
CA GLN A 60 4.02 -13.84 -5.52
C GLN A 60 3.97 -12.33 -5.80
N MET A 61 5.12 -11.71 -6.06
CA MET A 61 5.20 -10.28 -6.41
C MET A 61 4.45 -9.94 -7.70
N ALA A 62 4.51 -10.82 -8.71
CA ALA A 62 3.80 -10.64 -9.96
C ALA A 62 2.27 -10.70 -9.76
N TYR A 63 1.79 -11.65 -8.95
CA TYR A 63 0.38 -11.74 -8.59
C TYR A 63 -0.09 -10.55 -7.75
N ALA A 64 0.68 -10.15 -6.74
CA ALA A 64 0.41 -8.98 -5.92
C ALA A 64 0.30 -7.70 -6.76
N SER A 65 1.26 -7.48 -7.66
CA SER A 65 1.24 -6.36 -8.61
C SER A 65 -0.03 -6.37 -9.47
N ALA A 66 -0.42 -7.54 -9.98
CA ALA A 66 -1.62 -7.68 -10.80
C ALA A 66 -2.89 -7.41 -10.01
N LEU A 67 -3.04 -8.00 -8.81
CA LEU A 67 -4.18 -7.78 -7.91
C LEU A 67 -4.33 -6.31 -7.51
N GLY A 68 -3.22 -5.61 -7.24
CA GLY A 68 -3.22 -4.16 -7.01
C GLY A 68 -3.73 -3.38 -8.23
N ASN A 69 -3.22 -3.67 -9.44
CA ASN A 69 -3.68 -2.99 -10.67
C ASN A 69 -5.16 -3.24 -10.96
N LEU A 70 -5.67 -4.41 -10.57
CA LEU A 70 -7.07 -4.81 -10.71
C LEU A 70 -7.95 -4.33 -9.56
N MET A 71 -7.38 -3.64 -8.57
CA MET A 71 -8.07 -3.15 -7.37
C MET A 71 -8.84 -4.27 -6.64
N ALA A 72 -8.25 -5.46 -6.57
CA ALA A 72 -8.84 -6.65 -5.94
C ALA A 72 -8.83 -6.52 -4.40
N ARG A 73 -9.75 -5.71 -3.86
CA ARG A 73 -9.82 -5.36 -2.43
C ARG A 73 -9.91 -6.55 -1.48
N PHE A 74 -10.55 -7.64 -1.90
CA PHE A 74 -10.66 -8.87 -1.11
C PHE A 74 -9.30 -9.56 -0.86
N ALA A 75 -8.24 -9.22 -1.60
CA ALA A 75 -6.90 -9.78 -1.43
C ALA A 75 -6.05 -9.02 -0.40
N VAL A 76 -6.58 -7.96 0.22
CA VAL A 76 -5.82 -7.06 1.12
C VAL A 76 -5.11 -7.80 2.26
N VAL A 77 -5.75 -8.78 2.89
CA VAL A 77 -5.17 -9.55 4.00
C VAL A 77 -3.94 -10.35 3.53
N ASP A 78 -4.04 -11.08 2.42
CA ASP A 78 -2.90 -11.84 1.88
C ASP A 78 -1.77 -10.93 1.36
N LEU A 79 -2.10 -9.74 0.85
CA LEU A 79 -1.10 -8.75 0.45
C LEU A 79 -0.38 -8.13 1.66
N LEU A 80 -1.07 -7.90 2.77
CA LEU A 80 -0.45 -7.47 4.03
C LEU A 80 0.47 -8.57 4.59
N GLN A 81 0.04 -9.84 4.55
CA GLN A 81 0.89 -10.97 4.93
C GLN A 81 2.12 -11.11 4.01
N LEU A 82 1.96 -10.88 2.71
CA LEU A 82 3.08 -10.85 1.77
C LEU A 82 4.04 -9.70 2.10
N LEU A 83 3.53 -8.51 2.41
CA LEU A 83 4.34 -7.36 2.80
C LEU A 83 5.21 -7.68 4.02
N TYR A 84 4.60 -8.27 5.06
CA TYR A 84 5.27 -8.66 6.28
C TYR A 84 6.37 -9.71 6.05
N SER A 85 6.09 -10.75 5.24
CA SER A 85 7.05 -11.82 4.97
C SER A 85 8.14 -11.47 3.93
N THR A 86 8.13 -10.26 3.38
CA THR A 86 9.07 -9.85 2.33
C THR A 86 10.32 -9.20 2.92
N ALA A 87 11.47 -9.89 2.80
CA ALA A 87 12.75 -9.38 3.33
C ALA A 87 13.36 -8.24 2.50
N ASN A 88 13.15 -8.21 1.18
CA ASN A 88 13.79 -7.21 0.33
C ASN A 88 13.04 -5.86 0.37
N ALA A 89 13.71 -4.78 0.79
CA ALA A 89 13.09 -3.45 0.91
C ALA A 89 12.44 -2.92 -0.37
N LYS A 90 13.04 -3.17 -1.55
CA LYS A 90 12.42 -2.75 -2.83
C LYS A 90 11.15 -3.54 -3.12
N ALA A 91 11.19 -4.85 -2.85
CA ALA A 91 10.03 -5.72 -3.00
C ALA A 91 8.90 -5.33 -2.01
N ARG A 92 9.23 -4.94 -0.76
CA ARG A 92 8.24 -4.41 0.19
C ARG A 92 7.53 -3.17 -0.37
N LEU A 93 8.28 -2.24 -0.95
CA LEU A 93 7.69 -1.06 -1.60
C LEU A 93 6.80 -1.42 -2.81
N GLU A 94 7.11 -2.48 -3.55
CA GLU A 94 6.23 -2.97 -4.63
C GLU A 94 4.90 -3.51 -4.10
N VAL A 95 4.92 -4.28 -3.00
CA VAL A 95 3.70 -4.77 -2.35
C VAL A 95 2.92 -3.62 -1.72
N ALA A 96 3.60 -2.67 -1.08
CA ALA A 96 2.97 -1.47 -0.54
C ALA A 96 2.31 -0.63 -1.63
N LEU A 97 2.92 -0.50 -2.82
CA LEU A 97 2.28 0.14 -3.96
C LEU A 97 1.04 -0.64 -4.43
N ALA A 98 1.06 -1.97 -4.39
CA ALA A 98 -0.12 -2.78 -4.71
C ALA A 98 -1.27 -2.55 -3.70
N LEU A 99 -0.96 -2.48 -2.41
CA LEU A 99 -1.92 -2.14 -1.35
C LEU A 99 -2.47 -0.71 -1.51
N ALA A 100 -1.61 0.26 -1.82
CA ALA A 100 -2.03 1.63 -2.10
C ALA A 100 -3.01 1.72 -3.29
N ARG A 101 -2.85 0.88 -4.32
CA ARG A 101 -3.82 0.81 -5.42
C ARG A 101 -5.20 0.31 -4.98
N LEU A 102 -5.28 -0.54 -3.96
CA LEU A 102 -6.57 -1.00 -3.43
C LEU A 102 -7.35 0.15 -2.78
N VAL A 103 -6.62 1.05 -2.10
CA VAL A 103 -7.16 2.28 -1.51
C VAL A 103 -7.55 3.28 -2.61
N GLY A 104 -6.67 3.49 -3.58
CA GLY A 104 -6.90 4.35 -4.75
C GLY A 104 -5.82 5.43 -4.90
N ASN A 105 -5.89 6.21 -5.99
CA ASN A 105 -4.94 7.32 -6.27
C ASN A 105 -3.45 6.93 -6.07
N GLU A 106 -2.98 5.92 -6.80
CA GLU A 106 -1.58 5.44 -6.68
C GLU A 106 -0.53 6.55 -6.87
N HIS A 107 -0.88 7.62 -7.59
CA HIS A 107 -0.01 8.78 -7.78
C HIS A 107 0.35 9.46 -6.45
N HIS A 108 -0.58 9.52 -5.50
CA HIS A 108 -0.32 10.03 -4.16
C HIS A 108 0.77 9.21 -3.46
N PHE A 109 0.67 7.87 -3.49
CA PHE A 109 1.69 7.00 -2.90
C PHE A 109 3.07 7.17 -3.56
N ILE A 110 3.11 7.29 -4.89
CA ILE A 110 4.36 7.52 -5.63
C ILE A 110 4.99 8.88 -5.26
N GLN A 111 4.17 9.92 -5.05
CA GLN A 111 4.64 11.23 -4.59
C GLN A 111 5.22 11.15 -3.17
N LEU A 112 4.53 10.48 -2.25
CA LEU A 112 5.03 10.24 -0.89
C LEU A 112 6.37 9.51 -0.91
N LEU A 113 6.48 8.42 -1.69
CA LEU A 113 7.71 7.67 -1.82
C LEU A 113 8.87 8.54 -2.37
N ARG A 114 8.60 9.38 -3.36
CA ARG A 114 9.63 10.29 -3.91
C ARG A 114 10.07 11.33 -2.89
N ALA A 115 9.14 11.91 -2.13
CA ALA A 115 9.45 12.89 -1.10
C ALA A 115 10.29 12.26 0.02
N ALA A 116 9.87 11.10 0.54
CA ALA A 116 10.56 10.38 1.60
C ALA A 116 11.97 9.93 1.22
N ARG A 117 12.22 9.63 -0.06
CA ARG A 117 13.57 9.28 -0.56
C ARG A 117 14.53 10.46 -0.60
N ASN A 118 14.03 11.69 -0.72
CA ASN A 118 14.86 12.88 -0.71
C ASN A 118 15.20 13.28 0.73
N ASP A 119 14.17 13.41 1.57
CA ASP A 119 14.30 13.69 3.00
C ASP A 119 13.08 13.10 3.72
N LEU A 120 13.31 12.06 4.53
CA LEU A 120 12.24 11.31 5.18
C LEU A 120 11.44 12.22 6.12
N GLY A 121 12.10 12.90 7.06
CA GLY A 121 11.42 13.74 8.05
C GLY A 121 10.55 14.82 7.40
N THR A 122 11.12 15.61 6.49
CA THR A 122 10.42 16.70 5.81
C THR A 122 9.30 16.17 4.91
N GLY A 123 9.54 15.09 4.16
CA GLY A 123 8.53 14.49 3.29
C GLY A 123 7.31 14.01 4.08
N ILE A 124 7.53 13.36 5.22
CA ILE A 124 6.46 12.88 6.11
C ILE A 124 5.74 14.05 6.80
N ALA A 125 6.46 15.07 7.27
CA ALA A 125 5.85 16.26 7.87
C ALA A 125 4.92 17.01 6.89
N GLN A 126 5.30 17.12 5.62
CA GLN A 126 4.47 17.73 4.58
C GLN A 126 3.21 16.91 4.29
N ALA A 127 3.34 15.58 4.25
CA ALA A 127 2.22 14.67 4.08
C ALA A 127 1.22 14.80 5.25
N LEU A 128 1.72 14.74 6.49
CA LEU A 128 0.89 14.93 7.69
C LEU A 128 0.23 16.30 7.74
N THR A 129 0.88 17.35 7.25
CA THR A 129 0.27 18.68 7.14
C THR A 129 -0.94 18.67 6.18
N SER A 130 -0.87 17.89 5.10
CA SER A 130 -1.98 17.72 4.16
C SER A 130 -3.13 16.92 4.77
N VAL A 131 -2.82 15.85 5.49
CA VAL A 131 -3.77 15.05 6.28
C VAL A 131 -4.46 15.92 7.35
N LYS A 132 -3.70 16.72 8.10
CA LYS A 132 -4.26 17.65 9.11
C LYS A 132 -5.31 18.58 8.51
N ARG A 133 -5.05 19.16 7.34
CA ARG A 133 -6.03 20.03 6.65
C ARG A 133 -7.30 19.27 6.23
N LYS A 134 -7.23 17.95 6.00
CA LYS A 134 -8.42 17.12 5.76
C LYS A 134 -9.16 16.88 7.07
N PHE A 135 -8.45 16.50 8.13
CA PHE A 135 -9.03 16.31 9.47
C PHE A 135 -9.75 17.59 9.93
N ASP A 136 -9.09 18.74 9.88
CA ASP A 136 -9.69 20.04 10.26
C ASP A 136 -11.00 20.34 9.49
N ARG A 137 -11.09 19.91 8.22
CA ARG A 137 -12.31 20.07 7.41
C ARG A 137 -13.42 19.11 7.80
N VAL A 138 -13.08 17.86 8.09
CA VAL A 138 -14.04 16.83 8.53
C VAL A 138 -14.56 17.16 9.92
N ALA A 139 -13.67 17.43 10.87
CA ALA A 139 -13.99 17.87 12.23
C ALA A 139 -15.00 19.04 12.22
N LYS A 140 -14.74 20.07 11.40
CA LYS A 140 -15.65 21.22 11.25
C LYS A 140 -17.01 20.86 10.64
N ARG A 141 -17.07 19.88 9.74
CA ARG A 141 -18.31 19.49 9.04
C ARG A 141 -19.18 18.56 9.89
N ALA A 142 -18.55 17.60 10.57
CA ALA A 142 -19.22 16.61 11.40
C ALA A 142 -19.49 17.12 12.83
N GLY A 143 -18.77 18.16 13.28
CA GLY A 143 -18.85 18.63 14.66
C GLY A 143 -18.12 17.70 15.63
N GLU A 144 -17.10 17.01 15.15
CA GLU A 144 -16.33 15.99 15.88
C GLU A 144 -14.91 16.49 16.15
N ASP A 145 -14.33 16.04 17.26
CA ASP A 145 -12.93 16.28 17.56
C ASP A 145 -12.06 15.17 16.97
N LEU A 146 -11.24 15.51 15.98
CA LEU A 146 -10.24 14.63 15.41
C LEU A 146 -8.87 14.83 16.07
N PRO A 147 -8.00 13.80 16.10
CA PRO A 147 -6.71 13.90 16.77
C PRO A 147 -5.81 14.98 16.18
N ALA A 148 -5.12 15.70 17.06
CA ALA A 148 -4.18 16.74 16.69
C ALA A 148 -2.87 16.14 16.15
N LEU A 149 -2.48 16.54 14.94
CA LEU A 149 -1.28 16.03 14.27
C LEU A 149 -0.05 16.93 14.44
N ASP A 150 -0.18 18.11 15.06
CA ASP A 150 0.89 19.12 15.15
C ASP A 150 2.17 18.60 15.84
N GLY A 151 2.01 17.78 16.87
CA GLY A 151 3.13 17.13 17.56
C GLY A 151 3.91 16.20 16.63
N CYS A 152 3.21 15.31 15.93
CA CYS A 152 3.81 14.42 14.93
C CYS A 152 4.53 15.21 13.83
N ILE A 153 3.85 16.21 13.26
CA ILE A 153 4.41 17.06 12.20
C ILE A 153 5.71 17.72 12.66
N THR A 154 5.73 18.25 13.89
CA THR A 154 6.90 18.92 14.46
C THR A 154 8.07 17.95 14.67
N ALA A 155 7.81 16.75 15.20
CA ALA A 155 8.83 15.72 15.40
C ALA A 155 9.49 15.33 14.06
N PHE A 156 8.68 15.03 13.03
CA PHE A 156 9.20 14.72 11.70
C PHE A 156 9.94 15.89 11.05
N ALA A 157 9.45 17.12 11.19
CA ALA A 157 10.12 18.33 10.66
C ALA A 157 11.48 18.59 11.32
N ARG A 158 11.68 18.12 12.56
CA ARG A 158 12.95 18.16 13.29
C ARG A 158 13.83 16.92 13.04
N ASN A 159 13.43 16.06 12.10
CA ASN A 159 14.06 14.79 11.79
C ASN A 159 14.12 13.80 12.97
N GLN A 160 13.21 13.96 13.95
CA GLN A 160 13.02 13.04 15.07
C GLN A 160 12.08 11.91 14.65
N VAL A 161 12.53 11.09 13.70
CA VAL A 161 11.69 10.09 13.01
C VAL A 161 11.06 9.07 13.98
N ALA A 162 11.84 8.52 14.90
CA ALA A 162 11.34 7.53 15.86
C ALA A 162 10.26 8.10 16.79
N GLU A 163 10.47 9.32 17.30
CA GLU A 163 9.48 10.03 18.12
C GLU A 163 8.21 10.32 17.31
N GLY A 164 8.36 10.80 16.07
CA GLY A 164 7.23 11.02 15.17
C GLY A 164 6.43 9.76 14.87
N ILE A 165 7.09 8.60 14.69
CA ILE A 165 6.42 7.31 14.50
C ILE A 165 5.66 6.90 15.77
N ALA A 166 6.28 7.00 16.95
CA ALA A 166 5.64 6.65 18.22
C ALA A 166 4.38 7.50 18.46
N MET A 167 4.47 8.82 18.26
CA MET A 167 3.31 9.71 18.37
C MET A 167 2.22 9.36 17.35
N LEU A 168 2.59 9.00 16.11
CA LEU A 168 1.62 8.60 15.10
C LEU A 168 0.91 7.31 15.47
N VAL A 169 1.64 6.30 15.98
CA VAL A 169 1.08 5.03 16.45
C VAL A 169 0.07 5.25 17.58
N ASP A 170 0.36 6.14 18.52
CA ASP A 170 -0.56 6.46 19.63
C ASP A 170 -1.84 7.16 19.14
N LEU A 171 -1.76 7.94 18.06
CA LEU A 171 -2.89 8.68 17.50
C LEU A 171 -3.77 7.82 16.58
N LEU A 172 -3.22 6.85 15.85
CA LEU A 172 -3.97 6.07 14.85
C LEU A 172 -5.25 5.41 15.40
N PRO A 173 -5.26 4.78 16.60
CA PRO A 173 -6.48 4.21 17.19
C PRO A 173 -7.58 5.23 17.50
N THR A 174 -7.24 6.51 17.58
CA THR A 174 -8.19 7.60 17.88
C THR A 174 -8.83 8.19 16.62
N VAL A 175 -8.36 7.81 15.43
CA VAL A 175 -8.96 8.23 14.16
C VAL A 175 -10.29 7.48 13.96
N PRO A 176 -11.43 8.18 13.74
CA PRO A 176 -12.73 7.52 13.56
C PRO A 176 -12.75 6.62 12.33
N ALA A 177 -12.85 5.31 12.56
CA ALA A 177 -12.84 4.28 11.51
C ALA A 177 -14.05 4.36 10.58
N GLU A 178 -15.16 4.98 11.02
CA GLU A 178 -16.40 5.15 10.25
C GLU A 178 -16.24 5.98 8.97
N HIS A 179 -15.15 6.75 8.86
CA HIS A 179 -14.83 7.49 7.64
C HIS A 179 -14.04 6.69 6.60
N PHE A 180 -13.66 5.45 6.91
CA PHE A 180 -12.80 4.61 6.07
C PHE A 180 -13.55 3.33 5.65
N ASP A 181 -13.22 2.79 4.48
CA ASP A 181 -13.73 1.47 4.10
C ASP A 181 -12.97 0.37 4.85
N GLU A 182 -13.54 -0.84 4.77
CA GLU A 182 -12.95 -2.04 5.36
C GLU A 182 -11.49 -2.25 4.94
N THR A 183 -11.16 -2.04 3.65
CA THR A 183 -9.80 -2.19 3.12
C THR A 183 -8.82 -1.19 3.77
N SER A 184 -9.22 0.07 3.89
CA SER A 184 -8.42 1.13 4.50
C SER A 184 -8.24 0.88 6.00
N CYS A 185 -9.30 0.45 6.70
CA CYS A 185 -9.24 0.06 8.09
C CYS A 185 -8.27 -1.11 8.32
N GLN A 186 -8.32 -2.15 7.49
CA GLN A 186 -7.41 -3.30 7.58
C GLN A 186 -5.94 -2.89 7.36
N ILE A 187 -5.68 -2.01 6.39
CA ILE A 187 -4.33 -1.48 6.15
C ILE A 187 -3.86 -0.62 7.33
N LEU A 188 -4.69 0.28 7.86
CA LEU A 188 -4.33 1.13 9.00
C LEU A 188 -4.05 0.30 10.26
N ALA A 189 -4.87 -0.72 10.53
CA ALA A 189 -4.68 -1.62 11.67
C ALA A 189 -3.33 -2.35 11.59
N GLU A 190 -3.03 -2.96 10.43
CA GLU A 190 -1.75 -3.66 10.23
C GLU A 190 -0.57 -2.68 10.30
N CYS A 191 -0.67 -1.50 9.67
CA CYS A 191 0.40 -0.50 9.73
C CYS A 191 0.64 -0.01 11.17
N THR A 192 -0.41 0.20 11.95
CA THR A 192 -0.30 0.60 13.38
C THR A 192 0.45 -0.46 14.17
N LEU A 193 0.09 -1.74 13.99
CA LEU A 193 0.76 -2.87 14.63
C LEU A 193 2.25 -2.91 14.26
N ARG A 194 2.58 -2.88 12.96
CA ARG A 194 3.97 -2.99 12.48
C ARG A 194 4.83 -1.79 12.83
N LEU A 195 4.27 -0.58 12.78
CA LEU A 195 4.99 0.62 13.23
C LEU A 195 5.28 0.56 14.73
N SER A 196 4.40 -0.01 15.55
CA SER A 196 4.65 -0.21 16.98
C SER A 196 5.74 -1.26 17.27
N GLU A 197 5.76 -2.35 16.50
CA GLU A 197 6.78 -3.41 16.63
C GLU A 197 8.16 -2.89 16.20
N PHE A 198 8.26 -2.33 14.99
CA PHE A 198 9.55 -1.91 14.41
C PHE A 198 10.05 -0.56 14.92
N GLY A 199 9.17 0.33 15.39
CA GLY A 199 9.55 1.65 15.90
C GLY A 199 10.41 1.62 17.16
N THR A 200 10.48 0.47 17.84
CA THR A 200 11.30 0.28 19.05
C THR A 200 12.67 -0.32 18.74
N ASP A 201 12.83 -0.95 17.58
CA ASP A 201 14.04 -1.69 17.24
C ASP A 201 15.02 -0.76 16.52
N HIS A 202 16.23 -0.61 17.08
CA HIS A 202 17.27 0.27 16.54
C HIS A 202 17.96 -0.35 15.30
N SER A 203 17.34 -1.37 14.70
CA SER A 203 17.83 -2.08 13.53
C SER A 203 17.55 -1.24 12.28
N GLU A 204 18.57 -1.07 11.45
CA GLU A 204 18.59 -0.17 10.28
C GLU A 204 17.61 -0.56 9.15
N GLU A 205 16.76 -1.57 9.34
CA GLU A 205 15.69 -1.89 8.40
C GLU A 205 14.53 -0.91 8.59
N ALA A 206 14.71 0.32 8.07
CA ALA A 206 13.64 1.30 8.01
C ALA A 206 12.45 0.74 7.23
N HIS A 207 11.42 0.29 7.96
CA HIS A 207 10.14 -0.21 7.48
C HIS A 207 9.23 0.92 7.00
N VAL A 208 9.81 1.78 6.15
CA VAL A 208 9.20 3.02 5.65
C VAL A 208 7.92 2.76 4.86
N GLU A 209 7.78 1.58 4.27
CA GLU A 209 6.59 1.16 3.53
C GLU A 209 5.30 1.26 4.36
N TYR A 210 5.31 0.90 5.65
CA TYR A 210 4.12 0.98 6.52
C TYR A 210 3.80 2.43 6.87
N LEU A 211 4.82 3.27 7.05
CA LEU A 211 4.63 4.70 7.28
C LEU A 211 4.03 5.37 6.04
N LEU A 212 4.55 5.05 4.84
CA LEU A 212 4.01 5.58 3.58
C LEU A 212 2.58 5.11 3.31
N LEU A 213 2.28 3.83 3.59
CA LEU A 213 0.92 3.28 3.50
C LEU A 213 -0.04 4.00 4.44
N THR A 214 0.37 4.20 5.70
CA THR A 214 -0.42 4.91 6.71
C THR A 214 -0.82 6.29 6.20
N LEU A 215 0.15 7.10 5.76
CA LEU A 215 -0.10 8.45 5.26
C LEU A 215 -0.93 8.45 3.98
N HIS A 216 -0.71 7.46 3.12
CA HIS A 216 -1.51 7.29 1.92
C HIS A 216 -2.98 7.03 2.24
N VAL A 217 -3.26 6.12 3.19
CA VAL A 217 -4.63 5.81 3.60
C VAL A 217 -5.26 6.99 4.34
N LEU A 218 -4.55 7.63 5.26
CA LEU A 218 -5.05 8.81 5.98
C LEU A 218 -5.35 10.00 5.06
N ASP A 219 -4.74 10.08 3.88
CA ASP A 219 -5.05 11.12 2.91
C ASP A 219 -6.18 10.69 1.94
N VAL A 220 -6.12 9.48 1.39
CA VAL A 220 -6.95 9.06 0.24
C VAL A 220 -8.10 8.14 0.62
N GLY A 221 -7.99 7.36 1.70
CA GLY A 221 -8.91 6.27 2.06
C GLY A 221 -10.27 6.68 2.62
N TRP A 222 -10.63 7.97 2.53
CA TRP A 222 -11.88 8.50 3.06
C TRP A 222 -13.07 8.14 2.15
N HIS A 223 -14.15 7.65 2.75
CA HIS A 223 -15.45 7.48 2.10
C HIS A 223 -16.33 8.65 2.52
N THR A 224 -16.30 9.73 1.74
CA THR A 224 -17.17 10.90 1.94
C THR A 224 -18.65 10.58 1.80
#